data_AF-A0A2C6ME66-F1
#
_entry.id   AF-A0A2C6ME66-F1
#
_cell.length_a   1.000
_cell.length_b   1.000
_cell.length_c   1.000
_cell.angle_alpha   90.00
_cell.angle_beta   90.00
_cell.angle_gamma   90.00
#
_symmetry.space_group_name_H-M   'P 1'
#
loop_
_entity.id
_entity.type
_entity.pdbx_description
1 polymer ?
#
loop_
_entity_poly.entity_id
_entity_poly.type
_entity_poly.pdbx_seq_one_letter_code
_entity_poly.pdbx_strand_id
1 'polypeptide(L)'
;MIQQLFIMQSSREQAANQKIPQKKMHQLDHLYIIFLNGLGCKYKGDLSEGLGFPKIRKSLAKAGYSYFDHRFLLYSYTGGIVEKGKWYPNKYSAADTGQAIPLSVNRLEFLIHEFSKAHPEAKYILVGHSLGGRIALDFVCSAEPKSGKKSRGL
;
A
#
# COMPACT_ATOMS: atom_id res chain seq x y z
N MET A 1 52.22 2.63 -29.92
CA MET A 1 51.59 2.32 -28.61
C MET A 1 51.36 3.65 -27.91
N ILE A 2 50.17 4.26 -28.01
CA ILE A 2 49.00 4.14 -27.09
C ILE A 2 49.49 4.38 -25.64
N GLN A 3 49.12 5.44 -24.89
CA GLN A 3 47.77 5.90 -24.50
C GLN A 3 47.71 7.39 -24.11
N GLN A 4 46.53 7.98 -24.37
CA GLN A 4 46.00 9.23 -23.82
C GLN A 4 45.68 9.12 -22.32
N LEU A 5 45.70 10.25 -21.59
CA LEU A 5 44.50 10.66 -20.85
C LEU A 5 44.42 12.19 -20.71
N PHE A 6 43.35 12.74 -21.27
CA PHE A 6 42.99 14.15 -21.35
C PHE A 6 42.44 14.67 -20.02
N ILE A 7 42.79 15.93 -19.70
CA ILE A 7 42.11 16.78 -18.72
C ILE A 7 40.77 17.24 -19.34
N MET A 8 39.65 17.06 -18.62
CA MET A 8 38.47 17.90 -18.79
C MET A 8 37.79 18.15 -17.45
N GLN A 9 37.86 19.40 -16.99
CA GLN A 9 36.91 19.96 -16.05
C GLN A 9 35.65 20.44 -16.80
N SER A 10 34.52 20.36 -16.11
CA SER A 10 33.31 21.18 -16.25
C SER A 10 32.43 21.02 -17.50
N SER A 11 31.29 20.36 -17.30
CA SER A 11 30.00 20.83 -17.80
C SER A 11 28.91 20.64 -16.74
N ARG A 12 28.32 21.77 -16.32
CA ARG A 12 26.94 21.84 -15.80
C ARG A 12 25.97 21.24 -16.83
N GLU A 13 24.76 20.95 -16.37
CA GLU A 13 23.62 20.36 -17.10
C GLU A 13 23.73 18.83 -17.18
N GLN A 14 22.93 18.04 -16.47
CA GLN A 14 21.48 18.05 -16.50
C GLN A 14 20.92 17.62 -15.13
N ALA A 15 20.30 18.57 -14.44
CA ALA A 15 19.25 18.23 -13.50
C ALA A 15 18.14 17.54 -14.33
N ALA A 16 18.00 16.23 -14.16
CA ALA A 16 16.91 15.47 -14.74
C ALA A 16 15.59 15.95 -14.14
N ASN A 17 15.04 17.01 -14.72
CA ASN A 17 13.66 17.44 -14.56
C ASN A 17 12.77 16.38 -15.22
N GLN A 18 12.59 15.24 -14.55
CA GLN A 18 11.60 14.26 -14.93
C GLN A 18 10.22 14.82 -14.59
N LYS A 19 9.70 15.72 -15.44
CA LYS A 19 8.28 15.98 -15.51
C LYS A 19 7.63 14.67 -15.95
N ILE A 20 7.05 13.95 -14.99
CA ILE A 20 6.18 12.82 -15.26
C ILE A 20 5.10 13.32 -16.23
N PRO A 21 4.92 12.70 -17.41
CA PRO A 21 3.94 13.17 -18.39
C PRO A 21 2.55 13.25 -17.74
N GLN A 22 1.83 14.37 -17.88
CA GLN A 22 0.51 14.60 -17.28
C GLN A 22 -0.49 13.45 -17.54
N LYS A 23 -0.35 12.76 -18.68
CA LYS A 23 -1.16 11.59 -19.04
C LYS A 23 -0.95 10.37 -18.12
N LYS A 24 0.23 10.21 -17.49
CA LYS A 24 0.49 9.21 -16.44
C LYS A 24 -0.07 9.63 -15.08
N MET A 25 -0.28 10.93 -14.85
CA MET A 25 -0.78 11.45 -13.58
C MET A 25 -2.24 11.04 -13.34
N HIS A 26 -3.08 11.13 -14.37
CA HIS A 26 -4.50 10.75 -14.29
C HIS A 26 -4.75 9.25 -14.09
N GLN A 27 -3.80 8.38 -14.46
CA GLN A 27 -3.95 6.93 -14.22
C GLN A 27 -3.85 6.53 -12.75
N LEU A 28 -3.32 7.42 -11.89
CA LEU A 28 -3.13 7.17 -10.46
C LEU A 28 -4.27 7.72 -9.60
N ASP A 29 -5.26 8.38 -10.21
CA ASP A 29 -6.37 9.03 -9.50
C ASP A 29 -7.22 7.99 -8.75
N HIS A 30 -7.26 6.75 -9.26
CA HIS A 30 -8.03 5.65 -8.66
C HIS A 30 -7.17 4.59 -7.98
N LEU A 31 -5.87 4.86 -7.78
CA LEU A 31 -4.95 3.93 -7.14
C LEU A 31 -4.87 4.20 -5.64
N TYR A 32 -5.26 3.21 -4.84
CA TYR A 32 -5.27 3.22 -3.38
C TYR A 32 -4.21 2.28 -2.83
N ILE A 33 -3.57 2.66 -1.73
CA ILE A 33 -2.54 1.86 -1.08
C ILE A 33 -3.02 1.49 0.31
N ILE A 34 -3.17 0.19 0.57
CA ILE A 34 -3.59 -0.36 1.86
C ILE A 34 -2.34 -0.81 2.61
N PHE A 35 -2.14 -0.25 3.80
CA PHE A 35 -1.03 -0.61 4.67
C PHE A 35 -1.46 -1.61 5.74
N LEU A 36 -0.83 -2.79 5.75
CA LEU A 36 -1.06 -3.86 6.71
C LEU A 36 0.14 -3.95 7.67
N ASN A 37 -0.09 -3.56 8.92
CA ASN A 37 0.92 -3.62 9.96
C ASN A 37 1.19 -5.06 10.41
N GLY A 38 2.30 -5.26 11.12
CA GLY A 38 2.71 -6.56 11.64
C GLY A 38 2.17 -6.85 13.05
N LEU A 39 2.60 -7.98 13.59
CA LEU A 39 2.30 -8.41 14.95
C LEU A 39 2.79 -7.38 15.99
N GLY A 40 2.01 -7.15 17.04
CA GLY A 40 2.34 -6.25 18.15
C GLY A 40 2.11 -4.76 17.87
N CYS A 41 1.74 -4.39 16.64
CA CYS A 41 1.38 -3.01 16.31
C CYS A 41 0.05 -2.61 16.96
N LYS A 42 -0.19 -1.30 17.07
CA LYS A 42 -1.42 -0.72 17.61
C LYS A 42 -1.81 0.54 16.83
N TYR A 43 -3.08 0.90 16.88
CA TYR A 43 -3.60 2.15 16.34
C TYR A 43 -4.56 2.81 17.32
N LYS A 44 -4.28 4.06 17.70
CA LYS A 44 -5.04 4.81 18.71
C LYS A 44 -6.07 5.79 18.14
N GLY A 45 -6.23 5.85 16.82
CA GLY A 45 -7.17 6.76 16.15
C GLY A 45 -6.52 7.99 15.51
N ASP A 46 -5.19 8.12 15.58
CA ASP A 46 -4.46 9.20 14.92
C ASP A 46 -3.57 8.66 13.80
N LEU A 47 -3.93 9.00 12.55
CA LEU A 47 -3.21 8.58 11.35
C LEU A 47 -1.85 9.28 11.20
N SER A 48 -1.57 10.32 12.00
CA SER A 48 -0.28 10.99 12.06
C SER A 48 0.77 10.21 12.86
N GLU A 49 0.37 9.22 13.68
CA GLU A 49 1.22 8.41 14.56
C GLU A 49 2.15 7.41 13.82
N GLY A 50 2.43 7.65 12.54
CA GLY A 50 3.38 6.85 11.77
C GLY A 50 2.83 5.50 11.31
N LEU A 51 1.55 5.46 10.97
CA LEU A 51 0.88 4.26 10.50
C LEU A 51 0.77 4.26 8.98
N GLY A 52 1.27 3.19 8.37
CA GLY A 52 1.54 3.13 6.93
C GLY A 52 2.93 3.63 6.56
N PHE A 53 3.93 3.23 7.36
CA PHE A 53 5.36 3.42 7.16
C PHE A 53 5.74 4.85 6.72
N PRO A 54 6.02 5.77 7.65
CA PRO A 54 6.43 7.15 7.34
C PRO A 54 7.53 7.25 6.28
N LYS A 55 8.44 6.28 6.27
CA LYS A 55 9.49 6.14 5.26
C LYS A 55 8.91 5.86 3.87
N ILE A 56 7.95 4.94 3.74
CA ILE A 56 7.29 4.63 2.47
C ILE A 56 6.47 5.82 2.00
N ARG A 57 5.65 6.43 2.88
CA ARG A 57 4.92 7.67 2.54
C ARG A 57 5.84 8.78 2.08
N LYS A 58 6.98 8.99 2.76
CA LYS A 58 7.98 10.00 2.36
C LYS A 58 8.60 9.67 1.00
N SER A 59 8.86 8.40 0.71
CA SER A 59 9.37 7.97 -0.60
C SER A 59 8.32 8.13 -1.72
N LEU A 60 7.07 7.78 -1.45
CA LEU A 60 5.96 7.98 -2.40
C LEU A 60 5.67 9.46 -2.61
N ALA A 61 5.83 10.29 -1.57
CA ALA A 61 5.69 11.73 -1.71
C ALA A 61 6.72 12.33 -2.67
N LYS A 62 7.96 11.83 -2.64
CA LYS A 62 8.98 12.19 -3.64
C LYS A 62 8.61 11.75 -5.06
N ALA A 63 7.74 10.76 -5.21
CA ALA A 63 7.24 10.27 -6.50
C ALA A 63 5.94 10.96 -6.95
N GLY A 64 5.46 11.98 -6.24
CA GLY A 64 4.30 12.80 -6.63
C GLY A 64 3.00 12.51 -5.87
N TYR A 65 3.01 11.67 -4.84
CA TYR A 65 1.85 11.51 -3.93
C TYR A 65 1.85 12.60 -2.84
N SER A 66 0.68 12.97 -2.31
CA SER A 66 0.65 13.78 -1.09
C SER A 66 1.04 12.93 0.12
N TYR A 67 1.64 13.49 1.16
CA TYR A 67 1.93 12.72 2.39
C TYR A 67 0.65 12.35 3.16
N PHE A 68 -0.36 13.23 3.09
CA PHE A 68 -1.67 13.10 3.71
C PHE A 68 -2.74 12.64 2.72
N ASP A 69 -2.31 11.91 1.70
CA ASP A 69 -3.21 11.45 0.65
C ASP A 69 -4.31 10.54 1.21
N HIS A 70 -5.55 10.84 0.86
CA HIS A 70 -6.70 10.00 1.24
C HIS A 70 -6.66 8.63 0.56
N ARG A 71 -5.79 8.46 -0.45
CA ARG A 71 -5.51 7.18 -1.10
C ARG A 71 -4.72 6.21 -0.21
N PHE A 72 -4.14 6.68 0.91
CA PHE A 72 -3.47 5.83 1.89
C PHE A 72 -4.47 5.30 2.93
N LEU A 73 -4.82 4.04 2.78
CA LEU A 73 -5.76 3.35 3.64
C LEU A 73 -4.98 2.54 4.69
N LEU A 74 -5.27 2.77 5.98
CA LEU A 74 -4.70 1.96 7.04
C LEU A 74 -5.62 0.76 7.33
N TYR A 75 -5.09 -0.45 7.20
CA TYR A 75 -5.79 -1.66 7.66
C TYR A 75 -5.92 -1.66 9.19
N SER A 76 -7.06 -2.15 9.68
CA SER A 76 -7.29 -2.37 11.10
C SER A 76 -7.75 -3.80 11.36
N TYR A 77 -7.12 -4.42 12.36
CA TYR A 77 -7.44 -5.77 12.83
C TYR A 77 -8.87 -5.88 13.39
N THR A 78 -9.44 -4.76 13.85
CA THR A 78 -10.81 -4.66 14.37
C THR A 78 -11.79 -4.09 13.34
N GLY A 79 -11.38 -3.97 12.08
CA GLY A 79 -12.20 -3.45 10.98
C GLY A 79 -12.29 -1.92 10.98
N GLY A 80 -13.36 -1.39 10.41
CA GLY A 80 -13.57 0.05 10.27
C GLY A 80 -14.83 0.31 9.46
N ILE A 81 -15.05 1.56 9.10
CA ILE A 81 -16.23 1.99 8.35
C ILE A 81 -15.85 2.90 7.20
N VAL A 82 -16.68 2.90 6.15
CA VAL A 82 -16.60 3.90 5.07
C VAL A 82 -17.69 4.93 5.30
N GLU A 83 -17.32 6.20 5.46
CA GLU A 83 -18.28 7.30 5.55
C GLU A 83 -17.92 8.39 4.53
N LYS A 84 -18.91 8.83 3.74
CA LYS A 84 -18.73 9.87 2.72
C LYS A 84 -17.53 9.58 1.79
N GLY A 85 -17.36 8.32 1.40
CA GLY A 85 -16.25 7.87 0.54
C GLY A 85 -14.88 7.87 1.21
N LYS A 86 -14.78 7.96 2.54
CA LYS A 86 -13.50 7.87 3.25
C LYS A 86 -13.49 6.67 4.18
N TRP A 87 -12.36 5.98 4.23
CA TRP A 87 -12.14 4.88 5.17
C TRP A 87 -11.73 5.41 6.54
N TYR A 88 -12.39 4.94 7.59
CA TYR A 88 -12.10 5.22 8.99
C TYR A 88 -11.81 3.90 9.70
N PRO A 89 -10.52 3.57 9.92
CA PRO A 89 -10.15 2.35 10.63
C PRO A 89 -10.55 2.45 12.10
N ASN A 90 -11.03 1.34 12.66
CA ASN A 90 -11.23 1.21 14.10
C ASN A 90 -9.88 1.17 14.81
N LYS A 91 -9.85 1.64 16.05
CA LYS A 91 -8.69 1.48 16.94
C LYS A 91 -8.44 0.01 17.21
N TYR A 92 -7.16 -0.36 17.34
CA TYR A 92 -6.77 -1.70 17.72
C TYR A 92 -5.52 -1.68 18.61
N SER A 93 -5.40 -2.72 19.42
CA SER A 93 -4.30 -2.99 20.33
C SER A 93 -3.36 -4.05 19.77
N ALA A 94 -2.23 -4.25 20.44
CA ALA A 94 -1.29 -5.32 20.09
C ALA A 94 -1.94 -6.72 20.16
N ALA A 95 -2.90 -6.93 21.07
CA ALA A 95 -3.56 -8.23 21.23
C ALA A 95 -4.41 -8.60 20.00
N ASP A 96 -5.04 -7.62 19.36
CA ASP A 96 -5.87 -7.83 18.16
C ASP A 96 -5.05 -8.36 16.98
N THR A 97 -3.75 -8.09 16.95
CA THR A 97 -2.84 -8.61 15.93
C THR A 97 -2.61 -10.12 16.03
N GLY A 98 -2.94 -10.73 17.17
CA GLY A 98 -2.84 -12.18 17.41
C GLY A 98 -4.05 -12.98 16.97
N GLN A 99 -5.06 -12.35 16.36
CA GLN A 99 -6.26 -13.05 15.88
C GLN A 99 -5.94 -14.03 14.75
N ALA A 100 -6.86 -14.98 14.51
CA ALA A 100 -6.71 -15.96 13.44
C ALA A 100 -6.52 -15.28 12.07
N ILE A 101 -5.60 -15.81 11.25
CA ILE A 101 -5.30 -15.25 9.92
C ILE A 101 -6.57 -15.16 9.04
N PRO A 102 -7.47 -16.17 8.98
CA PRO A 102 -8.71 -16.06 8.20
C PRO A 102 -9.59 -14.89 8.63
N LEU A 103 -9.67 -14.59 9.93
CA LEU A 103 -10.40 -13.42 10.41
C LEU A 103 -9.75 -12.13 9.89
N SER A 104 -8.41 -12.05 9.94
CA SER A 104 -7.68 -10.89 9.41
C SER A 104 -7.87 -10.70 7.90
N VAL A 105 -7.89 -11.79 7.13
CA VAL A 105 -8.17 -11.78 5.69
C VAL A 105 -9.60 -11.30 5.42
N ASN A 106 -10.60 -11.82 6.14
CA ASN A 106 -11.99 -11.35 6.00
C ASN A 106 -12.14 -9.86 6.31
N ARG A 107 -11.36 -9.32 7.27
CA ARG A 107 -11.35 -7.87 7.53
C ARG A 107 -10.76 -7.06 6.38
N LEU A 108 -9.76 -7.59 5.69
CA LEU A 108 -9.19 -6.96 4.50
C LEU A 108 -10.18 -6.98 3.33
N GLU A 109 -10.83 -8.13 3.11
CA GLU A 109 -11.89 -8.27 2.12
C GLU A 109 -13.03 -7.27 2.38
N PHE A 110 -13.48 -7.15 3.62
CA PHE A 110 -14.50 -6.19 4.01
C PHE A 110 -14.09 -4.74 3.70
N LEU A 111 -12.85 -4.34 4.05
CA LEU A 111 -12.33 -3.01 3.72
C LEU A 111 -12.41 -2.75 2.21
N ILE A 112 -11.86 -3.67 1.39
CA ILE A 112 -11.82 -3.52 -0.07
C ILE A 112 -13.23 -3.49 -0.64
N HIS A 113 -14.13 -4.35 -0.16
CA HIS A 113 -15.51 -4.42 -0.63
C HIS A 113 -16.28 -3.13 -0.33
N GLU A 114 -16.29 -2.68 0.92
CA GLU A 114 -17.01 -1.47 1.32
C GLU A 114 -16.42 -0.22 0.66
N PHE A 115 -15.09 -0.14 0.55
CA PHE A 115 -14.44 1.00 -0.09
C PHE A 115 -14.74 1.05 -1.59
N SER A 116 -14.76 -0.10 -2.27
CA SER A 116 -15.12 -0.20 -3.70
C SER A 116 -16.57 0.19 -3.98
N LYS A 117 -17.49 0.06 -3.02
CA LYS A 117 -18.87 0.57 -3.20
C LYS A 117 -18.91 2.08 -3.37
N ALA A 118 -18.05 2.79 -2.64
CA ALA A 118 -17.95 4.25 -2.73
C ALA A 118 -17.01 4.71 -3.85
N HIS A 119 -16.09 3.84 -4.30
CA HIS A 119 -15.10 4.10 -5.36
C HIS A 119 -15.04 2.93 -6.34
N PRO A 120 -16.02 2.81 -7.27
CA PRO A 120 -16.15 1.64 -8.15
C PRO A 120 -14.92 1.36 -9.04
N GLU A 121 -14.17 2.41 -9.39
CA GLU A 121 -12.98 2.33 -10.22
C GLU A 121 -11.66 2.13 -9.44
N ALA A 122 -11.75 1.96 -8.12
CA ALA A 122 -10.60 1.80 -7.24
C ALA A 122 -9.72 0.58 -7.62
N LYS A 123 -8.42 0.79 -7.62
CA LYS A 123 -7.38 -0.24 -7.74
C LYS A 123 -6.53 -0.21 -6.48
N TYR A 124 -6.08 -1.37 -6.01
CA TYR A 124 -5.42 -1.48 -4.72
C TYR A 124 -3.99 -2.01 -4.84
N ILE A 125 -3.07 -1.38 -4.11
CA ILE A 125 -1.75 -1.92 -3.79
C ILE A 125 -1.75 -2.31 -2.32
N LEU A 126 -1.40 -3.55 -2.02
CA LEU A 126 -1.25 -4.04 -0.65
C LEU A 126 0.21 -3.93 -0.22
N VAL A 127 0.46 -3.21 0.88
CA VAL A 127 1.79 -3.08 1.48
C VAL A 127 1.75 -3.69 2.87
N GLY A 128 2.20 -4.93 2.98
CA GLY A 128 2.24 -5.67 4.24
C GLY A 128 3.64 -5.78 4.83
N HIS A 129 3.75 -5.61 6.15
CA HIS A 129 4.99 -5.86 6.90
C HIS A 129 4.81 -7.05 7.85
N SER A 130 5.76 -8.00 7.83
CA SER A 130 5.73 -9.20 8.68
C SER A 130 4.38 -9.93 8.53
N LEU A 131 3.61 -10.09 9.62
CA LEU A 131 2.26 -10.66 9.61
C LEU A 131 1.32 -9.99 8.58
N GLY A 132 1.41 -8.68 8.39
CA GLY A 132 0.62 -7.96 7.40
C GLY A 132 0.91 -8.42 5.96
N GLY A 133 2.15 -8.83 5.68
CA GLY A 133 2.52 -9.41 4.38
C GLY A 133 1.89 -10.79 4.18
N ARG A 134 1.82 -11.60 5.24
CA ARG A 134 1.14 -12.90 5.19
C ARG A 134 -0.37 -12.75 4.96
N ILE A 135 -1.02 -11.80 5.65
CA ILE A 135 -2.45 -11.50 5.44
C ILE A 135 -2.71 -11.08 3.99
N ALA A 136 -1.88 -10.19 3.44
CA ALA A 136 -2.00 -9.73 2.06
C ALA A 136 -1.84 -10.89 1.05
N LEU A 137 -0.86 -11.78 1.28
CA LEU A 137 -0.65 -12.95 0.43
C LEU A 137 -1.83 -13.92 0.47
N ASP A 138 -2.29 -14.29 1.68
CA ASP A 138 -3.41 -15.22 1.85
C ASP A 138 -4.70 -14.65 1.22
N PHE A 139 -4.92 -13.33 1.32
CA PHE A 139 -6.03 -12.66 0.63
C PHE A 139 -5.94 -12.83 -0.89
N VAL A 140 -4.79 -12.52 -1.50
CA VAL A 140 -4.61 -12.65 -2.97
C VAL A 140 -4.81 -14.11 -3.40
N CYS A 141 -4.26 -15.07 -2.66
CA CYS A 141 -4.44 -16.50 -2.95
C CYS A 141 -5.91 -16.95 -2.81
N SER A 142 -6.69 -16.34 -1.92
CA SER A 142 -8.13 -16.62 -1.77
C SER A 142 -8.99 -15.97 -2.84
N ALA A 143 -8.53 -14.85 -3.41
CA ALA A 143 -9.23 -14.07 -4.43
C ALA A 143 -9.03 -14.61 -5.85
N GLU A 144 -8.00 -15.42 -6.10
CA GLU A 144 -7.88 -16.12 -7.38
C GLU A 144 -9.06 -17.08 -7.56
N PRO A 145 -9.70 -17.11 -8.75
CA PRO A 145 -10.70 -18.11 -9.02
C PRO A 145 -10.04 -19.47 -8.80
N LYS A 146 -10.58 -20.28 -7.88
CA LYS A 146 -10.15 -21.66 -7.65
C LYS A 146 -10.14 -22.35 -9.02
N SER A 147 -8.98 -22.39 -9.66
CA SER A 147 -8.82 -23.17 -10.87
C SER A 147 -8.97 -24.61 -10.39
N GLY A 148 -10.15 -25.16 -10.63
CA GLY A 148 -10.48 -26.54 -10.36
C GLY A 148 -9.69 -27.43 -11.30
N LYS A 149 -8.37 -27.50 -11.14
CA LYS A 149 -7.49 -28.50 -11.72
C LYS A 149 -6.42 -28.85 -10.70
N LYS A 150 -6.51 -30.09 -10.20
CA LYS A 150 -5.44 -30.81 -9.51
C LYS A 150 -4.12 -30.60 -10.26
N SER A 151 -3.25 -29.72 -9.77
CA SER A 151 -1.83 -29.80 -10.07
C SER A 151 -1.20 -30.71 -9.01
N ARG A 152 -0.79 -31.89 -9.46
CA ARG A 152 0.03 -32.84 -8.72
C ARG A 152 1.32 -32.11 -8.29
N GLY A 153 1.75 -32.41 -7.06
CA GLY A 153 3.04 -31.95 -6.55
C GLY A 153 4.20 -32.39 -7.45
N LEU A 154 5.23 -31.56 -7.44
CA LEU A 154 6.60 -32.02 -7.64
C LEU A 154 7.17 -32.37 -6.25
#